data_AF-A0A918DCH4-F1
#
_entry.id   AF-A0A918DCH4-F1
#
_cell.length_a   1.000
_cell.length_b   1.000
_cell.length_c   1.000
_cell.angle_alpha   90.00
_cell.angle_beta   90.00
_cell.angle_gamma   90.00
#
_symmetry.space_group_name_H-M   'P 1'
#
loop_
_entity.id
_entity.type
_entity.pdbx_description
1 polymer ?
#
loop_
_entity_poly.entity_id
_entity_poly.type
_entity_poly.pdbx_seq_one_letter_code
_entity_poly.pdbx_strand_id
1 'polypeptide(L)'
;MIRPEALAALSRWREALMAACIVCTGVWLCVLGGLILIPVGMAAIALGVGLGVIALRRLRFVHDAGGPGVVELDEAQIGWLGPEGGGYLSLRELAELRLMSRGSRRFWRLKQLDGQALLIPVDASGAERLFDAFTALPGMDSNALVSALATPPSAAADALGPVIWHRPDGRSRIGPA
;
A
#
# COMPACT_ATOMS: atom_id res chain seq x y z
N MET A 1 20.46 -5.64 21.47
CA MET A 1 19.21 -4.96 21.05
C MET A 1 18.76 -5.60 19.74
N ILE A 2 17.67 -6.37 19.77
CA ILE A 2 17.12 -7.07 18.60
C ILE A 2 16.35 -6.03 17.77
N ARG A 3 16.59 -5.97 16.45
CA ARG A 3 15.90 -5.01 15.57
C ARG A 3 14.38 -5.23 15.66
N PRO A 4 13.57 -4.18 15.88
CA PRO A 4 12.11 -4.29 16.04
C PRO A 4 11.43 -4.89 14.78
N GLU A 5 12.06 -4.74 13.62
CA GLU A 5 11.61 -5.34 12.35
C GLU A 5 11.65 -6.88 12.37
N ALA A 6 12.64 -7.48 13.03
CA ALA A 6 12.77 -8.94 13.14
C ALA A 6 11.72 -9.53 14.10
N LEU A 7 11.39 -8.79 15.18
CA LEU A 7 10.33 -9.16 16.12
C LEU A 7 8.94 -9.06 15.48
N ALA A 8 8.70 -8.03 14.64
CA ALA A 8 7.47 -7.91 13.87
C ALA A 8 7.32 -9.02 12.84
N ALA A 9 8.41 -9.41 12.17
CA ALA A 9 8.41 -10.57 11.29
C ALA A 9 8.09 -11.86 12.06
N LEU A 10 8.71 -12.11 13.22
CA LEU A 10 8.45 -13.32 14.02
C LEU A 10 7.02 -13.40 14.56
N SER A 11 6.44 -12.29 15.01
CA SER A 11 5.05 -12.27 15.49
C SER A 11 4.06 -12.60 14.38
N ARG A 12 4.34 -12.20 13.13
CA ARG A 12 3.53 -12.49 11.93
C ARG A 12 3.46 -13.98 11.58
N TRP A 13 4.53 -14.73 11.81
CA TRP A 13 4.53 -16.18 11.55
C TRP A 13 3.97 -17.00 12.71
N ARG A 14 3.83 -16.41 13.90
CA ARG A 14 3.36 -17.11 15.12
C ARG A 14 1.96 -17.69 14.95
N GLU A 15 1.05 -16.97 14.30
CA GLU A 15 -0.32 -17.45 14.06
C GLU A 15 -0.35 -18.65 13.10
N ALA A 16 0.43 -18.59 12.02
CA ALA A 16 0.60 -19.71 11.09
C ALA A 16 1.27 -20.92 11.76
N LEU A 17 2.26 -20.69 12.63
CA LEU A 17 2.95 -21.74 13.38
C LEU A 17 2.00 -22.42 14.38
N MET A 18 1.17 -21.65 15.09
CA MET A 18 0.17 -22.19 16.00
C MET A 18 -0.89 -23.02 15.26
N ALA A 19 -1.38 -22.53 14.11
CA ALA A 19 -2.30 -23.29 13.27
C ALA A 19 -1.67 -24.61 12.78
N ALA A 20 -0.40 -24.58 12.35
CA ALA A 20 0.35 -25.76 11.95
C ALA A 20 0.52 -26.76 13.10
N CYS A 21 0.84 -26.29 14.32
CA CYS A 21 0.91 -27.13 15.51
C CYS A 21 -0.43 -27.84 15.78
N ILE A 22 -1.56 -27.11 15.70
CA ILE A 22 -2.90 -27.68 15.91
C ILE A 22 -3.20 -28.78 14.89
N VAL A 23 -2.88 -28.55 13.61
CA VAL A 23 -3.06 -29.56 12.56
C VAL A 23 -2.18 -30.78 12.83
N CYS A 24 -0.91 -30.60 13.18
CA CYS A 24 0.00 -31.70 13.52
C CYS A 24 -0.51 -32.51 14.71
N THR A 25 -1.03 -31.87 15.76
CA THR A 25 -1.64 -32.56 16.91
C THR A 25 -2.88 -33.36 16.51
N GLY A 26 -3.75 -32.79 15.65
CA GLY A 26 -4.93 -33.49 15.14
C GLY A 26 -4.57 -34.72 14.28
N VAL A 27 -3.55 -34.60 13.42
CA VAL A 27 -3.01 -35.74 12.64
C VAL A 27 -2.42 -36.81 13.54
N TRP A 28 -1.66 -36.43 14.58
CA TRP A 28 -1.10 -37.36 15.55
C TRP A 28 -2.17 -38.16 16.29
N LEU A 29 -3.27 -37.50 16.69
CA LEU A 29 -4.42 -38.17 17.32
C LEU A 29 -5.10 -39.18 16.40
N CYS A 30 -5.20 -38.87 15.10
CA CYS A 30 -5.73 -39.81 14.11
C CYS A 30 -4.81 -41.03 13.92
N VAL A 31 -3.48 -40.85 13.96
CA VAL A 31 -2.49 -41.94 13.84
C VAL A 31 -2.48 -42.86 15.07
N LEU A 32 -2.74 -42.33 16.27
CA LEU A 32 -2.89 -43.14 17.49
C LEU A 32 -4.08 -44.13 17.40
N GLY A 33 -5.09 -43.83 16.56
CA GLY A 33 -6.23 -44.70 16.29
C GLY A 33 -7.25 -44.79 17.43
N GLY A 34 -8.44 -45.32 17.11
CA GLY A 34 -9.55 -45.50 18.06
C GLY A 34 -10.84 -44.80 17.64
N LEU A 35 -11.98 -45.43 17.91
CA LEU A 35 -13.31 -45.00 17.42
C LEU A 35 -13.71 -43.59 17.91
N ILE A 36 -13.18 -43.15 19.06
CA ILE A 36 -13.42 -41.84 19.66
C ILE A 36 -12.33 -40.83 19.27
N LEU A 37 -11.09 -41.29 19.06
CA LEU A 37 -9.94 -40.42 18.79
C LEU A 37 -9.94 -39.89 17.35
N ILE A 38 -10.44 -40.68 16.39
CA ILE A 38 -10.55 -40.29 14.98
C ILE A 38 -11.46 -39.06 14.77
N PRO A 39 -12.72 -39.00 15.26
CA PRO A 39 -13.57 -37.82 15.07
C PRO A 39 -13.02 -36.58 15.79
N VAL A 40 -12.38 -36.75 16.95
CA VAL A 40 -11.75 -35.64 17.69
C VAL A 40 -10.53 -35.10 16.93
N GLY A 41 -9.69 -35.96 16.39
CA GLY A 41 -8.55 -35.58 15.55
C GLY A 41 -9.00 -34.85 14.28
N MET A 42 -10.05 -35.35 13.61
CA MET A 42 -10.66 -34.69 12.45
C MET A 42 -11.21 -33.30 12.76
N ALA A 43 -11.88 -33.12 13.90
CA ALA A 43 -12.35 -31.81 14.35
C ALA A 43 -11.18 -30.83 14.60
N ALA A 44 -10.10 -31.30 15.24
CA ALA A 44 -8.90 -30.50 15.47
C ALA A 44 -8.19 -30.10 14.17
N ILE A 45 -8.09 -31.02 13.19
CA ILE A 45 -7.54 -30.74 11.86
C ILE A 45 -8.39 -29.68 11.15
N ALA A 46 -9.71 -29.85 11.12
CA ALA A 46 -10.62 -28.91 10.48
C ALA A 46 -10.48 -27.50 11.08
N LEU A 47 -10.38 -27.42 12.42
CA LEU A 47 -10.18 -26.16 13.13
C LEU A 47 -8.82 -25.53 12.82
N GLY A 48 -7.74 -26.32 12.85
CA GLY A 48 -6.39 -25.85 12.52
C GLY A 48 -6.25 -25.37 11.07
N VAL A 49 -6.84 -26.10 10.12
CA VAL A 49 -6.90 -25.70 8.71
C VAL A 49 -7.69 -24.40 8.55
N GLY A 50 -8.85 -24.28 9.20
CA GLY A 50 -9.67 -23.06 9.19
C GLY A 50 -8.88 -21.83 9.67
N LEU A 51 -8.22 -21.94 10.82
CA LEU A 51 -7.37 -20.89 11.36
C LEU A 51 -6.18 -20.58 10.44
N GLY A 52 -5.54 -21.60 9.87
CA GLY A 52 -4.44 -21.46 8.92
C GLY A 52 -4.85 -20.70 7.65
N VAL A 53 -6.02 -21.00 7.09
CA VAL A 53 -6.56 -20.29 5.92
C VAL A 53 -6.83 -18.81 6.24
N ILE A 54 -7.35 -18.48 7.43
CA ILE A 54 -7.57 -17.09 7.85
C ILE A 54 -6.24 -16.36 8.00
N ALA A 55 -5.25 -16.97 8.64
CA ALA A 55 -3.90 -16.41 8.77
C ALA A 55 -3.23 -16.19 7.41
N LEU A 56 -3.34 -17.15 6.49
CA LEU A 56 -2.85 -17.04 5.11
C LEU A 56 -3.56 -15.93 4.34
N ARG A 57 -4.88 -15.77 4.51
CA ARG A 57 -5.63 -14.66 3.92
C ARG A 57 -5.12 -13.32 4.46
N ARG A 58 -4.94 -13.17 5.78
CA ARG A 58 -4.35 -11.94 6.38
C ARG A 58 -2.96 -11.63 5.83
N LEU A 59 -2.11 -12.63 5.69
CA LEU A 59 -0.76 -12.44 5.14
C LEU A 59 -0.78 -12.00 3.66
N ARG A 60 -1.77 -12.47 2.88
CA ARG A 60 -1.96 -12.07 1.48
C ARG A 60 -2.50 -10.65 1.33
N PHE A 61 -3.45 -10.23 2.18
CA PHE A 61 -4.00 -8.86 2.14
C PHE A 61 -3.01 -7.77 2.55
N VAL A 62 -2.00 -8.10 3.38
CA VAL A 62 -0.95 -7.16 3.77
C VAL A 62 0.17 -7.08 2.70
N HIS A 63 0.21 -8.00 1.73
CA HIS A 63 1.29 -8.06 0.73
C HIS A 63 1.08 -7.15 -0.50
N ASP A 64 -0.14 -6.68 -0.76
CA ASP A 64 -0.43 -5.80 -1.90
C ASP A 64 -0.15 -4.30 -1.62
N ALA A 65 0.16 -3.93 -0.38
CA ALA A 65 0.57 -2.57 0.00
C ALA A 65 1.97 -2.58 0.63
N GLY A 66 3.01 -2.60 -0.21
CA GLY A 66 4.41 -2.58 0.22
C GLY A 66 4.86 -1.23 0.83
N GLY A 67 4.06 -0.19 0.64
CA GLY A 67 4.25 1.19 1.07
C GLY A 67 3.98 1.43 2.56
N PRO A 68 4.83 2.18 3.29
CA PRO A 68 4.49 2.63 4.63
C PRO A 68 3.32 3.62 4.55
N GLY A 69 2.30 3.37 5.35
CA GLY A 69 1.17 4.28 5.53
C GLY A 69 -0.07 3.94 4.71
N VAL A 70 -1.15 4.65 5.05
CA VAL A 70 -2.47 4.51 4.43
C VAL A 70 -2.85 5.82 3.75
N VAL A 71 -3.43 5.72 2.56
CA VAL A 71 -4.01 6.84 1.83
C VAL A 71 -5.52 6.86 2.08
N GLU A 72 -6.01 7.98 2.58
CA GLU A 72 -7.43 8.29 2.74
C GLU A 72 -7.85 9.28 1.65
N LEU A 73 -9.03 9.08 1.08
CA LEU A 73 -9.62 9.98 0.11
C LEU A 73 -11.05 10.29 0.55
N ASP A 74 -11.33 11.56 0.84
CA ASP A 74 -12.65 12.03 1.27
C ASP A 74 -13.06 13.30 0.49
N GLU A 75 -14.18 13.26 -0.24
CA GLU A 75 -14.81 14.38 -0.97
C GLU A 75 -13.88 15.37 -1.73
N ALA A 76 -12.72 14.91 -2.20
CA ALA A 76 -11.62 15.66 -2.85
C ALA A 76 -10.48 16.17 -1.93
N GLN A 77 -10.28 15.53 -0.79
CA GLN A 77 -9.11 15.63 0.07
C GLN A 77 -8.34 14.31 0.07
N ILE A 78 -7.04 14.39 -0.14
CA ILE A 78 -6.10 13.27 -0.04
C ILE A 78 -5.41 13.38 1.32
N GLY A 79 -5.62 12.41 2.19
CA GLY A 79 -4.84 12.18 3.38
C GLY A 79 -3.80 11.09 3.16
N TRP A 80 -2.58 11.27 3.65
CA TRP A 80 -1.64 10.17 3.80
C TRP A 80 -1.17 10.12 5.25
N LEU A 81 -1.36 8.96 5.87
CA LEU A 81 -0.94 8.68 7.25
C LEU A 81 0.20 7.67 7.21
N GLY A 82 1.43 8.16 7.28
CA GLY A 82 2.65 7.36 7.38
C GLY A 82 3.14 7.19 8.82
N PRO A 83 4.10 6.28 9.04
CA PRO A 83 4.67 5.99 10.36
C PRO A 83 5.56 7.13 10.91
N GLU A 84 6.23 7.87 10.02
CA GLU A 84 7.17 8.96 10.35
C GLU A 84 6.54 10.35 10.18
N GLY A 85 5.28 10.41 9.74
CA GLY A 85 4.61 11.66 9.40
C GLY A 85 3.39 11.42 8.51
N GLY A 86 2.60 12.46 8.34
CA GLY A 86 1.41 12.43 7.50
C GLY A 86 0.97 13.82 7.12
N GLY A 87 0.00 13.92 6.23
CA GLY A 87 -0.54 15.20 5.80
C GLY A 87 -1.81 15.04 5.00
N TYR A 88 -2.56 16.14 4.94
CA TYR A 88 -3.77 16.26 4.15
C TYR A 88 -3.55 17.30 3.06
N LEU A 89 -4.07 17.02 1.88
CA LEU A 89 -3.97 17.86 0.71
C LEU A 89 -5.30 17.88 0.00
N SER A 90 -5.90 19.05 -0.18
CA SER A 90 -7.08 19.16 -1.03
C SER A 90 -6.69 19.06 -2.50
N LEU A 91 -7.39 18.26 -3.31
CA LEU A 91 -7.23 18.27 -4.78
C LEU A 91 -7.45 19.69 -5.34
N ARG A 92 -8.32 20.47 -4.69
CA ARG A 92 -8.61 21.87 -5.06
C ARG A 92 -7.46 22.81 -4.78
N GLU A 93 -6.45 22.40 -4.02
CA GLU A 93 -5.23 23.17 -3.73
C GLU A 93 -4.01 22.58 -4.42
N LEU A 94 -4.16 21.45 -5.13
CA LEU A 94 -3.08 20.83 -5.90
C LEU A 94 -2.62 21.74 -7.04
N ALA A 95 -1.37 22.20 -6.98
CA ALA A 95 -0.73 23.03 -7.99
C ALA A 95 0.06 22.19 -8.99
N GLU A 96 0.79 21.18 -8.51
CA GLU A 96 1.64 20.32 -9.36
C GLU A 96 1.62 18.87 -8.87
N LEU A 97 1.56 17.93 -9.82
CA LEU A 97 1.72 16.49 -9.60
C LEU A 97 2.98 16.00 -10.31
N ARG A 98 3.87 15.36 -9.56
CA ARG A 98 5.11 14.76 -10.08
C ARG A 98 5.31 13.37 -9.51
N LEU A 99 5.99 12.51 -10.27
CA LEU A 99 6.50 11.25 -9.77
C LEU A 99 7.97 11.42 -9.39
N MET A 100 8.37 10.96 -8.21
CA MET A 100 9.75 11.00 -7.73
C MET A 100 10.21 9.57 -7.42
N SER A 101 11.46 9.26 -7.76
CA SER A 101 12.13 8.03 -7.32
C SER A 101 13.05 8.35 -6.16
N ARG A 102 12.98 7.57 -5.08
CA ARG A 102 13.88 7.66 -3.93
C ARG A 102 14.41 6.26 -3.61
N GLY A 103 15.69 6.02 -3.91
CA GLY A 103 16.25 4.66 -3.89
C GLY A 103 15.49 3.71 -4.82
N SER A 104 15.04 2.57 -4.30
CA SER A 104 14.26 1.57 -5.06
C SER A 104 12.75 1.81 -5.06
N ARG A 105 12.27 2.91 -4.48
CA ARG A 105 10.84 3.19 -4.26
C ARG A 105 10.40 4.44 -5.01
N ARG A 106 9.11 4.49 -5.33
CA ARG A 106 8.50 5.64 -6.00
C ARG A 106 7.52 6.35 -5.08
N PHE A 107 7.49 7.67 -5.21
CA PHE A 107 6.65 8.56 -4.43
C PHE A 107 5.93 9.53 -5.37
N TRP A 108 4.62 9.66 -5.18
CA TRP A 108 3.87 10.80 -5.67
C TRP A 108 4.25 12.03 -4.87
N ARG A 109 4.70 13.08 -5.56
CA ARG A 109 4.92 14.39 -4.97
C ARG A 109 3.80 15.31 -5.42
N LEU A 110 2.93 15.65 -4.48
CA LEU A 110 1.79 16.54 -4.67
C LEU A 110 2.14 17.89 -4.06
N LYS A 111 2.29 18.93 -4.88
CA LYS A 111 2.60 20.28 -4.43
C LYS A 111 1.31 21.10 -4.35
N GLN A 112 1.11 21.80 -3.25
CA GLN A 112 0.00 22.72 -3.02
C GLN A 112 0.32 24.14 -3.50
N LEU A 113 -0.73 24.96 -3.65
CA LEU A 113 -0.62 26.38 -3.97
C LEU A 113 0.14 27.19 -2.93
N ASP A 114 0.12 26.77 -1.66
CA ASP A 114 0.84 27.39 -0.55
C ASP A 114 2.35 27.06 -0.53
N GLY A 115 2.79 26.19 -1.45
CA GLY A 115 4.18 25.74 -1.57
C GLY A 115 4.52 24.46 -0.79
N GLN A 116 3.60 23.94 0.03
CA GLN A 116 3.78 22.67 0.73
C GLN A 116 3.76 21.50 -0.26
N ALA A 117 4.48 20.42 0.06
CA ALA A 117 4.51 19.22 -0.77
C ALA A 117 4.25 17.97 0.08
N LEU A 118 3.25 17.18 -0.32
CA LEU A 118 2.95 15.89 0.25
C LEU A 118 3.61 14.79 -0.59
N LEU A 119 4.31 13.88 0.08
CA LEU A 119 4.99 12.74 -0.53
C LEU A 119 4.25 11.46 -0.15
N ILE A 120 3.67 10.78 -1.13
CA ILE A 120 2.89 9.56 -0.92
C ILE A 120 3.57 8.40 -1.65
N PRO A 121 3.95 7.30 -0.98
CA PRO A 121 4.48 6.12 -1.66
C PRO A 121 3.48 5.57 -2.68
N VAL A 122 3.95 5.20 -3.87
CA VAL A 122 3.10 4.62 -4.93
C VAL A 122 2.52 3.26 -4.50
N ASP A 123 3.21 2.55 -3.62
CA ASP A 123 2.86 1.25 -3.07
C ASP A 123 2.11 1.34 -1.72
N ALA A 124 1.70 2.54 -1.28
CA ALA A 124 0.94 2.72 -0.05
C ALA A 124 -0.45 2.07 -0.13
N SER A 125 -0.98 1.65 1.01
CA SER A 125 -2.32 1.07 1.07
C SER A 125 -3.37 2.12 0.69
N GLY A 126 -4.25 1.83 -0.26
CA GLY A 126 -5.24 2.79 -0.75
C GLY A 126 -4.72 3.73 -1.85
N ALA A 127 -3.45 3.61 -2.25
CA ALA A 127 -2.86 4.44 -3.31
C ALA A 127 -3.55 4.22 -4.67
N GLU A 128 -4.22 3.09 -4.88
CA GLU A 128 -5.05 2.82 -6.06
C GLU A 128 -6.14 3.88 -6.25
N ARG A 129 -6.69 4.43 -5.16
CA ARG A 129 -7.73 5.48 -5.20
C ARG A 129 -7.19 6.82 -5.70
N LEU A 130 -5.88 7.05 -5.56
CA LEU A 130 -5.24 8.27 -6.06
C LEU A 130 -5.30 8.33 -7.58
N PHE A 131 -5.23 7.18 -8.27
CA PHE A 131 -5.31 7.16 -9.72
C PHE A 131 -6.64 7.71 -10.22
N ASP A 132 -7.76 7.27 -9.64
CA ASP A 132 -9.09 7.77 -9.97
C ASP A 132 -9.24 9.26 -9.62
N ALA A 133 -8.71 9.67 -8.46
CA ALA A 133 -8.70 11.08 -8.05
C ALA A 133 -7.88 11.97 -9.01
N PHE A 134 -6.74 11.49 -9.49
CA PHE A 134 -5.89 12.22 -10.41
C PHE A 134 -6.55 12.33 -11.78
N THR A 135 -7.10 11.24 -12.33
CA THR A 135 -7.77 11.25 -13.64
C THR A 135 -9.01 12.16 -13.68
N ALA A 136 -9.62 12.46 -12.52
CA ALA A 136 -10.69 13.45 -12.38
C ALA A 136 -10.22 14.91 -12.47
N LEU A 137 -8.90 15.20 -12.45
CA LEU A 137 -8.38 16.56 -12.52
C LEU A 137 -8.54 17.17 -13.93
N PRO A 138 -8.90 18.46 -14.04
CA PRO A 138 -9.09 19.11 -15.32
C PRO A 138 -7.77 19.21 -16.08
N GLY A 139 -7.77 18.75 -17.33
CA GLY A 139 -6.59 18.76 -18.21
C GLY A 139 -5.55 17.69 -17.89
N MET A 140 -5.89 16.66 -17.11
CA MET A 140 -4.98 15.53 -16.87
C MET A 140 -4.86 14.60 -18.08
N ASP A 141 -3.63 14.32 -18.47
CA ASP A 141 -3.31 13.25 -19.42
C ASP A 141 -3.16 11.90 -18.70
N SER A 142 -4.18 11.06 -18.83
CA SER A 142 -4.19 9.72 -18.23
C SER A 142 -3.10 8.82 -18.82
N ASN A 143 -2.72 9.02 -20.09
CA ASN A 143 -1.67 8.24 -20.73
C ASN A 143 -0.29 8.62 -20.17
N ALA A 144 -0.05 9.92 -19.92
CA ALA A 144 1.16 10.40 -19.25
C ALA A 144 1.28 9.84 -17.82
N LEU A 145 0.17 9.72 -17.09
CA LEU A 145 0.13 9.15 -15.75
C LEU A 145 0.55 7.67 -15.73
N VAL A 146 -0.02 6.87 -16.64
CA VAL A 146 0.31 5.43 -16.76
C VAL A 146 1.74 5.23 -17.28
N SER A 147 2.18 6.05 -18.25
CA SER A 147 3.55 6.07 -18.76
C SER A 147 4.59 6.32 -17.66
N ALA A 148 4.31 7.27 -16.76
CA ALA A 148 5.18 7.56 -15.64
C ALA A 148 5.31 6.37 -14.67
N LEU A 149 4.21 5.64 -14.43
CA LEU A 149 4.21 4.43 -13.59
C LEU A 149 4.90 3.23 -14.24
N ALA A 150 4.82 3.11 -15.56
CA ALA A 150 5.45 2.03 -16.33
C ALA A 150 6.99 2.16 -16.40
N THR A 151 7.52 3.37 -16.19
CA THR A 151 8.96 3.60 -16.15
C THR A 151 9.54 2.99 -14.86
N PRO A 152 10.47 2.02 -14.96
CA PRO A 152 11.05 1.39 -13.77
C PRO A 152 11.80 2.42 -12.92
N PRO A 153 11.77 2.30 -11.58
CA PRO A 153 12.54 3.19 -10.72
C PRO A 153 14.02 3.10 -11.11
N SER A 154 14.61 4.25 -11.45
CA SER A 154 16.04 4.33 -11.66
C SER A 154 16.74 4.05 -10.34
N ALA A 155 17.63 3.05 -10.31
CA ALA A 155 18.49 2.77 -9.16
C ALA A 155 19.53 3.88 -8.91
N ALA A 156 19.67 4.82 -9.85
CA ALA A 156 20.64 5.91 -9.79
C ALA A 156 20.00 7.17 -9.18
N ALA A 157 20.34 7.42 -7.90
CA ALA A 157 20.07 8.64 -7.12
C ALA A 157 18.59 9.04 -6.95
N ASP A 158 18.32 9.87 -5.95
CA ASP A 158 17.00 10.49 -5.75
C ASP A 158 16.68 11.37 -6.96
N ALA A 159 15.74 10.92 -7.79
CA ALA A 159 15.40 11.55 -9.05
C ALA A 159 13.99 12.16 -8.97
N LEU A 160 13.92 13.48 -9.14
CA LEU A 160 12.67 14.17 -9.44
C LEU A 160 12.28 13.87 -10.88
N GLY A 161 11.19 13.14 -11.07
CA GLY A 161 10.64 12.87 -12.39
C GLY A 161 9.96 14.09 -13.01
N PRO A 162 9.54 13.98 -14.28
CA PRO A 162 8.88 15.05 -15.00
C PRO A 162 7.56 15.45 -14.33
N VAL A 163 7.16 16.70 -14.56
CA VAL A 163 5.83 17.19 -14.14
C VAL A 163 4.79 16.50 -15.00
N ILE A 164 3.91 15.72 -14.36
CA ILE A 164 2.85 14.98 -15.07
C ILE A 164 1.65 15.90 -15.27
N TRP A 165 1.38 16.74 -14.29
CA TRP A 165 0.28 17.70 -14.36
C TRP A 165 0.61 18.96 -13.59
N HIS A 166 0.20 20.09 -14.15
CA HIS A 166 0.15 21.37 -13.49
C HIS A 166 -1.29 21.88 -13.54
N ARG A 167 -1.67 22.68 -12.56
CA ARG A 167 -2.95 23.36 -12.61
C ARG A 167 -3.04 24.21 -13.88
N PRO A 168 -4.13 24.12 -14.66
CA PRO A 168 -4.35 25.06 -15.75
C PRO A 168 -4.61 26.44 -15.13
N ASP A 169 -3.62 27.33 -15.22
CA ASP A 169 -3.78 28.71 -14.78
C ASP A 169 -4.81 29.40 -15.67
N GLY A 170 -5.86 29.95 -15.07
CA GLY A 170 -6.89 30.73 -15.79
C GLY A 170 -6.39 32.06 -16.40
N ARG A 171 -5.06 32.29 -16.45
CA ARG A 171 -4.50 33.49 -17.11
C ARG A 171 -4.45 33.27 -18.61
N SER A 172 -5.50 33.76 -19.25
CA SER A 172 -5.53 34.19 -20.64
C SER A 172 -4.15 34.72 -21.08
N ARG A 173 -3.68 34.17 -22.21
CA ARG A 173 -2.74 34.84 -23.09
C ARG A 173 -3.30 36.24 -23.40
N ILE A 174 -2.71 37.28 -22.82
CA ILE A 174 -2.73 38.60 -23.43
C ILE A 174 -1.41 38.67 -24.20
N GLY A 175 -1.49 38.39 -25.51
CA GLY A 175 -0.37 38.66 -26.42
C GLY A 175 -0.22 40.17 -26.62
N PRO A 176 0.99 40.71 -26.72
CA PRO A 176 1.17 42.09 -27.16
C PRO A 176 0.79 42.19 -28.65
N ALA A 177 -0.09 43.15 -28.95
CA ALA A 177 -0.42 43.62 -30.29
C ALA A 177 0.73 44.42 -30.92
#